data_AF-A0A7X6ZE96-F1
#
_entry.id   AF-A0A7X6ZE96-F1
#
_cell.length_a   1.000
_cell.length_b   1.000
_cell.length_c   1.000
_cell.angle_alpha   90.00
_cell.angle_beta   90.00
_cell.angle_gamma   90.00
#
_symmetry.space_group_name_H-M   'P 1'
#
loop_
_entity.id
_entity.type
_entity.pdbx_description
1 polymer ?
#
loop_
_entity_poly.entity_id
_entity_poly.type
_entity_poly.pdbx_seq_one_letter_code
_entity_poly.pdbx_strand_id
1 'polypeptide(L)'
;MAKNNPVPWRKNEDLDNYAVATNVPVWIGGKKVIADRVVKTACPHNCYDTCGLLAYVKDEKVIKIEGDPDHPITRGHLCLKGYANVQKINSPDRVK
;
A
#
# COMPACT_ATOMS: atom_id res chain seq x y z
N MET A 1 -19.06 -15.86 5.67
CA MET A 1 -17.67 -15.70 5.20
C MET A 1 -17.64 -14.46 4.31
N ALA A 2 -17.20 -13.33 4.85
CA ALA A 2 -17.37 -12.01 4.24
C ALA A 2 -16.51 -11.86 2.98
N LYS A 3 -17.14 -11.77 1.81
CA LYS A 3 -16.49 -11.35 0.57
C LYS A 3 -16.22 -9.86 0.71
N ASN A 4 -14.93 -9.51 0.67
CA ASN A 4 -14.40 -8.15 0.64
C ASN A 4 -15.34 -7.24 -0.14
N ASN A 5 -16.02 -6.33 0.56
CA ASN A 5 -16.89 -5.34 -0.05
C ASN A 5 -16.02 -4.09 -0.26
N PRO A 6 -15.41 -3.89 -1.44
CA PRO A 6 -14.79 -2.61 -1.71
C PRO A 6 -15.94 -1.61 -1.82
N VAL A 7 -15.76 -0.42 -1.25
CA VAL A 7 -16.75 0.66 -1.25
C VAL A 7 -17.48 0.76 -2.62
N PRO A 8 -18.80 1.04 -2.66
CA PRO A 8 -19.64 0.89 -3.86
C PRO A 8 -19.15 1.57 -5.15
N TRP A 9 -18.25 2.55 -5.03
CA TRP A 9 -17.72 3.36 -6.13
C TRP A 9 -16.28 3.02 -6.53
N ARG A 10 -15.62 2.04 -5.91
CA ARG A 10 -14.25 1.64 -6.25
C ARG A 10 -14.20 0.14 -6.38
N LYS A 11 -14.11 -0.37 -7.60
CA LYS A 11 -13.95 -1.81 -7.84
C LYS A 11 -12.48 -2.18 -7.64
N ASN A 12 -12.19 -3.40 -7.23
CA ASN A 12 -10.79 -3.86 -7.14
C ASN A 12 -10.09 -3.83 -8.52
N GLU A 13 -10.86 -3.98 -9.60
CA GLU A 13 -10.45 -3.79 -10.99
C GLU A 13 -9.77 -2.42 -11.22
N ASP A 14 -10.19 -1.38 -10.50
CA ASP A 14 -9.58 -0.05 -10.59
C ASP A 14 -8.13 -0.07 -10.07
N LEU A 15 -7.83 -0.87 -9.05
CA LEU A 15 -6.49 -0.93 -8.46
C LEU A 15 -5.47 -1.54 -9.43
N ASP A 16 -5.90 -2.47 -10.29
CA ASP A 16 -5.05 -3.02 -11.36
C ASP A 16 -4.73 -1.96 -12.41
N ASN A 17 -5.68 -1.07 -12.72
CA ASN A 17 -5.45 0.05 -13.64
C ASN A 17 -4.44 1.09 -13.08
N TYR A 18 -4.31 1.17 -11.76
CA TYR A 18 -3.36 2.08 -11.09
C TYR A 18 -2.07 1.37 -10.63
N ALA A 19 -1.85 0.13 -11.05
CA ALA A 19 -0.61 -0.56 -10.78
C ALA A 19 0.54 0.09 -11.56
N VAL A 20 1.56 0.57 -10.84
CA VAL A 20 2.79 1.12 -11.43
C VAL A 20 3.81 0.03 -11.77
N ALA A 21 3.66 -1.15 -11.20
CA ALA A 21 4.44 -2.34 -11.50
C ALA A 21 3.69 -3.61 -11.08
N THR A 22 4.00 -4.74 -11.73
CA THR A 22 3.44 -6.06 -11.41
C THR A 22 4.55 -7.09 -11.21
N ASN A 23 4.24 -8.18 -10.49
CA ASN A 23 5.18 -9.27 -10.20
C ASN A 23 6.52 -8.81 -9.59
N VAL A 24 6.46 -7.88 -8.63
CA VAL A 24 7.66 -7.24 -8.07
C VAL A 24 8.23 -8.06 -6.90
N PRO A 25 9.50 -8.47 -6.94
CA PRO A 25 10.14 -9.14 -5.81
C PRO A 25 10.39 -8.15 -4.66
N VAL A 26 9.89 -8.48 -3.47
CA VAL A 26 10.11 -7.71 -2.24
C VAL A 26 10.60 -8.58 -1.10
N TRP A 27 11.36 -7.98 -0.19
CA TRP A 27 11.82 -8.63 1.04
C TRP A 27 10.94 -8.26 2.22
N ILE A 28 10.40 -9.27 2.91
CA ILE A 28 9.57 -9.12 4.11
C ILE A 28 10.10 -10.09 5.16
N GLY A 29 10.57 -9.57 6.30
CA GLY A 29 11.10 -10.40 7.39
C GLY A 29 12.22 -11.36 6.94
N GLY A 30 13.09 -10.93 6.02
CA GLY A 30 14.17 -11.74 5.47
C GLY A 30 13.75 -12.77 4.40
N LYS A 31 12.46 -12.89 4.09
CA LYS A 31 11.96 -13.77 3.02
C LYS A 31 11.65 -12.97 1.76
N LYS A 32 12.05 -13.52 0.60
CA LYS A 32 11.67 -12.99 -0.70
C LYS A 32 10.24 -13.41 -1.03
N VAL A 33 9.38 -12.43 -1.31
CA VAL A 33 7.98 -12.61 -1.69
C VAL A 33 7.77 -11.87 -3.01
N ILE A 34 6.99 -12.43 -3.92
CA ILE A 34 6.56 -11.72 -5.13
C ILE A 34 5.23 -11.01 -4.81
N ALA A 35 5.22 -9.69 -4.94
CA ALA A 35 4.01 -8.87 -4.90
C ALA A 35 3.34 -8.90 -6.26
N ASP A 36 2.02 -9.11 -6.29
CA ASP A 36 1.26 -9.19 -7.53
C ASP A 36 1.26 -7.84 -8.24
N ARG A 37 1.15 -6.75 -7.47
CA ARG A 37 1.16 -5.38 -7.96
C ARG A 37 1.70 -4.38 -6.95
N VAL A 38 2.15 -3.25 -7.46
CA VAL A 38 2.56 -2.06 -6.70
C VAL A 38 1.66 -0.92 -7.13
N VAL A 39 1.01 -0.26 -6.18
CA VAL A 39 0.10 0.85 -6.43
C VAL A 39 0.66 2.12 -5.81
N LYS A 40 0.74 3.21 -6.59
CA LYS A 40 1.10 4.53 -6.07
C LYS A 40 -0.11 5.16 -5.38
N THR A 41 0.06 5.65 -4.16
CA THR A 41 -1.01 6.26 -3.36
C THR A 41 -0.47 7.35 -2.45
N ALA A 42 -1.34 8.02 -1.70
CA ALA A 42 -0.97 9.07 -0.76
C ALA A 42 -1.11 8.61 0.70
N CYS A 43 -0.30 9.17 1.58
CA CYS A 43 -0.36 8.91 3.01
C CYS A 43 -1.70 9.39 3.63
N PRO A 44 -2.45 8.54 4.36
CA PRO A 44 -3.77 8.89 4.87
C PRO A 44 -3.75 9.73 6.16
N HIS A 45 -2.56 10.08 6.68
CA HIS A 45 -2.42 10.76 7.97
C HIS A 45 -2.78 12.25 7.96
N ASN A 46 -3.11 12.82 6.79
CA ASN A 46 -3.48 14.23 6.62
C ASN A 46 -2.50 15.20 7.31
N CYS A 47 -1.20 14.92 7.18
CA CYS A 47 -0.14 15.81 7.64
C CYS A 47 0.37 16.67 6.48
N TYR A 48 1.11 17.74 6.80
CA TYR A 48 1.64 18.69 5.83
C TYR A 48 2.57 18.06 4.78
N ASP A 49 3.28 17.00 5.14
CA ASP A 49 4.28 16.36 4.27
C ASP A 49 3.69 15.71 3.01
N THR A 50 2.37 15.45 3.00
CA THR A 50 1.62 14.88 1.86
C THR A 50 2.33 13.71 1.15
N CYS A 51 2.96 12.81 1.92
CA CYS A 51 3.89 11.83 1.36
C CYS A 51 3.26 10.91 0.31
N GLY A 52 3.95 10.71 -0.81
CA GLY A 52 3.68 9.64 -1.77
C GLY A 52 4.13 8.27 -1.24
N LEU A 53 3.32 7.25 -1.48
CA LEU A 53 3.52 5.87 -1.04
C LEU A 53 3.50 4.90 -2.22
N LEU A 54 4.30 3.85 -2.11
CA LEU A 54 4.19 2.64 -2.92
C LEU A 54 3.63 1.52 -2.03
N ALA A 55 2.41 1.08 -2.34
CA ALA A 55 1.75 -0.03 -1.66
C ALA A 55 1.97 -1.32 -2.46
N TYR A 56 2.68 -2.28 -1.87
CA TYR A 56 2.89 -3.60 -2.44
C TYR A 56 1.75 -4.51 -2.01
N VAL A 57 1.05 -5.09 -2.98
CA VAL A 57 -0.15 -5.88 -2.77
C VAL A 57 0.12 -7.33 -3.20
N LYS A 58 -0.35 -8.26 -2.38
CA LYS A 58 -0.39 -9.68 -2.69
C LYS A 58 -1.66 -10.31 -2.14
N ASP A 59 -2.32 -11.17 -2.90
CA ASP A 59 -3.54 -11.86 -2.48
C ASP A 59 -4.61 -10.86 -1.95
N GLU A 60 -4.78 -9.74 -2.66
CA GLU A 60 -5.66 -8.61 -2.28
C GLU A 60 -5.33 -7.94 -0.93
N LYS A 61 -4.12 -8.15 -0.39
CA LYS A 61 -3.67 -7.54 0.88
C LYS A 61 -2.40 -6.73 0.69
N VAL A 62 -2.32 -5.59 1.37
CA VAL A 62 -1.09 -4.79 1.41
C VAL A 62 -0.07 -5.52 2.29
N ILE A 63 1.05 -5.92 1.71
CA ILE A 63 2.11 -6.67 2.41
C ILE A 63 3.31 -5.80 2.78
N LYS A 64 3.50 -4.67 2.09
CA LYS A 64 4.58 -3.72 2.35
C LYS A 64 4.17 -2.32 1.90
N ILE A 65 4.71 -1.31 2.58
CA ILE A 65 4.63 0.09 2.16
C ILE A 65 6.05 0.64 2.13
N GLU A 66 6.36 1.39 1.07
CA GLU A 66 7.56 2.20 0.94
C GLU A 66 7.18 3.62 0.51
N GLY A 67 8.09 4.57 0.67
CA GLY A 67 7.88 5.90 0.13
C GLY A 67 8.10 5.90 -1.37
N ASP A 68 7.37 6.75 -2.08
CA ASP A 68 7.57 6.98 -3.51
C ASP A 68 8.86 7.79 -3.75
N PRO A 69 9.91 7.21 -4.36
CA PRO A 69 11.16 7.92 -4.61
C PRO A 69 10.99 9.09 -5.57
N ASP A 70 9.97 9.05 -6.44
CA ASP A 70 9.68 10.10 -7.41
C ASP A 70 8.88 11.27 -6.81
N HIS A 71 8.45 11.15 -5.54
CA HIS A 71 7.65 12.20 -4.90
C HIS A 71 8.51 13.47 -4.72
N PRO A 72 8.09 14.64 -5.25
CA PRO A 72 8.96 15.81 -5.39
C PRO A 72 9.48 16.36 -4.06
N ILE A 73 8.69 16.19 -2.99
CA ILE A 73 9.03 16.71 -1.66
C ILE A 73 9.72 15.64 -0.81
N THR A 74 9.08 14.48 -0.67
CA THR A 74 9.51 13.46 0.30
C THR A 74 10.54 12.48 -0.27
N ARG A 75 10.63 12.31 -1.59
CA ARG A 75 11.66 11.51 -2.29
C ARG A 75 11.92 10.14 -1.65
N GLY A 76 10.86 9.40 -1.37
CA GLY A 76 10.93 8.07 -0.75
C GLY A 76 11.01 8.07 0.78
N HIS A 77 11.18 9.22 1.44
CA HIS A 77 11.18 9.31 2.89
C HIS A 77 9.76 9.19 3.47
N LEU A 78 9.61 8.37 4.50
CA LEU A 78 8.40 8.26 5.32
C LEU A 78 8.75 8.32 6.80
N CYS A 79 7.86 8.93 7.59
CA CYS A 79 7.93 8.81 9.04
C CYS A 79 7.52 7.39 9.50
N LEU A 80 7.81 7.04 10.75
CA LEU A 80 7.47 5.74 11.34
C LEU A 80 5.97 5.39 11.19
N LYS A 81 5.09 6.40 11.27
CA LYS A 81 3.63 6.22 11.07
C LYS A 81 3.30 5.76 9.65
N GLY A 82 4.00 6.32 8.65
CA GLY A 82 3.86 5.95 7.25
C GLY A 82 4.14 4.47 7.03
N TYR A 83 5.29 3.99 7.51
CA TYR A 83 5.67 2.58 7.45
C TYR A 83 4.72 1.65 8.22
N ALA A 84 4.19 2.12 9.36
CA ALA A 84 3.27 1.34 10.20
C ALA A 84 1.86 1.16 9.59
N ASN A 85 1.53 1.84 8.48
CA ASN A 85 0.20 1.70 7.87
C ASN A 85 -0.13 0.26 7.46
N VAL A 86 0.86 -0.56 7.10
CA VAL A 86 0.66 -1.99 6.79
C VAL A 86 0.00 -2.72 7.97
N GLN A 87 0.43 -2.42 9.19
CA GLN A 87 -0.10 -3.02 10.41
C GLN A 87 -1.52 -2.52 10.68
N LYS A 88 -1.76 -1.22 10.47
CA LYS A 88 -3.09 -0.60 10.64
C LYS A 88 -4.13 -1.17 9.68
N ILE A 89 -3.76 -1.34 8.40
CA ILE A 89 -4.66 -1.85 7.35
C ILE A 89 -5.00 -3.32 7.58
N ASN A 90 -4.06 -4.11 8.07
CA ASN A 90 -4.24 -5.55 8.31
C ASN A 90 -4.60 -5.89 9.76
N SER A 91 -4.88 -4.88 10.60
CA SER A 91 -5.16 -5.09 12.02
C SER A 91 -6.39 -5.99 12.23
N PRO A 92 -6.35 -6.95 13.17
CA PRO A 92 -7.52 -7.74 13.54
C PRO A 92 -8.67 -6.86 14.07
N ASP A 93 -8.35 -5.70 14.64
CA ASP A 93 -9.32 -4.75 15.22
C ASP A 93 -9.89 -3.77 14.18
N ARG A 94 -9.56 -3.93 12.89
CA ARG A 94 -10.06 -3.04 11.83
C ARG A 94 -11.56 -3.26 11.59
N VAL A 95 -12.32 -2.17 11.57
CA VAL A 95 -13.74 -2.17 11.18
C VAL A 95 -13.91 -2.69 9.75
N LYS A 96 -14.90 -3.56 9.52
CA LYS A 96 -15.18 -4.23 8.24
C LYS A 96 -16.48 -3.76 7.62
#